data_AF-A0A0F8F385-F1
#
_entry.id   AF-A0A0F8F385-F1
#
_cell.length_a   1.000
_cell.length_b   1.000
_cell.length_c   1.000
_cell.angle_alpha   90.00
_cell.angle_beta   90.00
_cell.angle_gamma   90.00
#
_symmetry.space_group_name_H-M   'P 1'
#
loop_
_entity.id
_entity.type
_entity.pdbx_description
1 polymer ?
#
loop_
_entity_poly.entity_id
_entity_poly.type
_entity_poly.pdbx_seq_one_letter_code
_entity_poly.pdbx_strand_id
1 'polypeptide(L)'
;MDIKKIISHIQVVLIIIAAVTVFIITDENEKGIAALTVIAIVAAVLSLQQSIEANQKTEKALELTEKTLKLTVTEQKTKDLKERLNLFYYPVYDYQNSTIGLGFGNLNDKRADFTRAVSFRYLAIGDTKEKLEKFLDKKGKTEEDSNELKKVLKNDILVCEKAIQEYQKIIDKLNT
;
A
#
# COMPACT_ATOMS: atom_id res chain seq x y z
N MET A 1 16.01 -18.40 19.95
CA MET A 1 15.77 -19.30 21.10
C MET A 1 14.28 -19.54 21.18
N ASP A 2 13.84 -20.79 21.11
CA ASP A 2 12.43 -21.13 20.82
C ASP A 2 11.60 -21.11 22.10
N ILE A 3 10.91 -20.00 22.36
CA ILE A 3 10.16 -19.73 23.62
C ILE A 3 9.14 -20.85 23.90
N LYS A 4 8.56 -21.46 22.86
CA LYS A 4 7.66 -22.62 22.98
C LYS A 4 8.35 -23.84 23.61
N LYS A 5 9.60 -24.14 23.23
CA LYS A 5 10.36 -25.24 23.84
C LYS A 5 10.66 -24.98 25.31
N ILE A 6 10.99 -23.74 25.65
CA ILE A 6 11.32 -23.35 27.04
C ILE A 6 10.08 -23.45 27.94
N ILE A 7 8.92 -22.94 27.51
CA ILE A 7 7.67 -23.01 28.28
C ILE A 7 7.25 -24.47 28.49
N SER A 8 7.37 -25.32 27.47
CA SER A 8 7.04 -26.75 27.58
C SER A 8 7.96 -27.47 28.58
N HIS A 9 9.27 -27.16 28.61
CA HIS A 9 10.18 -27.71 29.61
C HIS A 9 9.85 -27.21 31.02
N ILE A 10 9.51 -25.92 31.18
CA ILE A 10 9.09 -25.35 32.46
C ILE A 10 7.81 -26.02 32.98
N GLN A 11 6.82 -26.30 32.10
CA GLN A 11 5.61 -27.06 32.46
C GLN A 11 5.95 -28.47 32.96
N VAL A 12 6.79 -29.20 32.23
CA VAL A 12 7.20 -30.56 32.64
C VAL A 12 7.93 -30.53 33.98
N VAL A 13 8.83 -29.58 34.20
CA VAL A 13 9.55 -29.42 35.47
C VAL A 13 8.61 -29.06 36.61
N LEU A 14 7.65 -28.14 36.40
CA LEU A 14 6.65 -27.79 37.42
C LEU A 14 5.73 -28.96 37.78
N ILE A 15 5.33 -29.76 36.80
CA ILE A 15 4.52 -30.97 37.02
C ILE A 15 5.32 -32.01 37.83
N ILE A 16 6.61 -32.17 37.56
CA ILE A 16 7.49 -33.08 38.31
C ILE A 16 7.67 -32.58 39.76
N ILE A 17 7.95 -31.28 39.95
CA ILE A 17 8.10 -30.68 41.29
C ILE A 17 6.81 -30.83 42.10
N ALA A 18 5.66 -30.62 41.46
CA ALA A 18 4.34 -30.83 42.04
C ALA A 18 4.08 -32.27 42.49
N ALA A 19 4.38 -33.25 41.62
CA ALA A 19 4.23 -34.66 41.94
C ALA A 19 5.13 -35.07 43.12
N VAL A 20 6.36 -34.55 43.16
CA VAL A 20 7.31 -34.81 44.25
C VAL A 20 6.88 -34.14 45.56
N THR A 21 6.39 -32.91 45.53
CA THR A 21 5.93 -32.20 46.74
C THR A 21 4.68 -32.85 47.34
N VAL A 22 3.71 -33.24 46.52
CA VAL A 22 2.52 -33.97 46.99
C VAL A 22 2.87 -35.36 47.56
N PHE A 23 3.94 -36.00 47.05
CA PHE A 23 4.42 -37.29 47.54
C PHE A 23 5.20 -37.19 48.87
N ILE A 24 5.92 -36.09 49.10
CA ILE A 24 6.72 -35.86 50.31
C ILE A 24 5.88 -35.36 51.49
N ILE A 25 4.86 -34.55 51.24
CA ILE A 25 3.95 -34.07 52.30
C ILE A 25 3.18 -35.29 52.84
N THR A 26 3.15 -35.49 54.16
CA THR A 26 2.45 -36.61 54.81
C THR A 26 1.07 -36.22 55.36
N ASP A 27 0.82 -34.93 55.59
CA ASP A 27 -0.46 -34.40 56.09
C ASP A 27 -1.47 -34.23 54.94
N GLU A 28 -2.67 -34.81 55.09
CA GLU A 28 -3.72 -34.80 54.07
C GLU A 28 -4.26 -33.39 53.77
N ASN A 29 -4.31 -32.50 54.77
CA ASN A 29 -4.78 -31.13 54.56
C ASN A 29 -3.77 -30.30 53.75
N GLU A 30 -2.48 -30.48 54.02
CA GLU A 30 -1.41 -29.81 53.27
C GLU A 30 -1.28 -30.36 51.84
N LYS A 31 -1.53 -31.66 51.62
CA LYS A 31 -1.61 -32.26 50.27
C LYS A 31 -2.69 -31.61 49.41
N GLY A 32 -3.88 -31.37 49.97
CA GLY A 32 -4.99 -30.73 49.27
C GLY A 32 -4.66 -29.31 48.81
N ILE A 33 -4.03 -28.51 49.69
CA ILE A 33 -3.60 -27.14 49.39
C ILE A 33 -2.46 -27.14 48.35
N ALA A 34 -1.49 -28.04 48.47
CA ALA A 34 -0.41 -28.19 47.51
C ALA A 34 -0.93 -28.56 46.10
N ALA A 35 -1.86 -29.50 46.01
CA ALA A 35 -2.49 -29.90 44.74
C ALA A 35 -3.26 -28.75 44.08
N LEU A 36 -4.04 -27.99 44.85
CA LEU A 36 -4.77 -26.79 44.38
C LEU A 36 -3.82 -25.71 43.84
N THR A 37 -2.71 -25.48 44.54
CA THR A 37 -1.70 -24.49 44.16
C THR A 37 -1.05 -24.85 42.82
N VAL A 38 -0.75 -26.15 42.61
CA VAL A 38 -0.20 -26.66 41.34
C VAL A 38 -1.19 -26.46 40.20
N ILE A 39 -2.47 -26.79 40.40
CA ILE A 39 -3.52 -26.60 39.38
C ILE A 39 -3.62 -25.12 38.99
N ALA A 40 -3.59 -24.21 39.97
CA ALA A 40 -3.62 -22.77 39.71
C ALA A 40 -2.41 -22.31 38.88
N ILE A 41 -1.21 -22.80 39.19
CA ILE A 41 0.02 -22.49 38.43
C ILE A 41 -0.07 -23.04 37.00
N VAL A 42 -0.51 -24.29 36.81
CA VAL A 42 -0.67 -24.88 35.47
C VAL A 42 -1.71 -24.11 34.65
N ALA A 43 -2.85 -23.74 35.25
CA ALA A 43 -3.88 -22.94 34.60
C ALA A 43 -3.36 -21.55 34.19
N ALA A 44 -2.58 -20.89 35.06
CA ALA A 44 -1.96 -19.61 34.75
C ALA A 44 -0.95 -19.71 33.60
N VAL A 45 -0.10 -20.75 33.59
CA VAL A 45 0.88 -20.97 32.51
C VAL A 45 0.18 -21.27 31.17
N LEU A 46 -0.87 -22.09 31.17
CA LEU A 46 -1.67 -22.37 29.96
C LEU A 46 -2.36 -21.11 29.42
N SER A 47 -2.90 -20.28 30.32
CA SER A 47 -3.52 -18.99 29.95
C SER A 47 -2.50 -18.02 29.36
N LEU A 48 -1.28 -17.97 29.93
CA LEU A 48 -0.18 -17.17 29.39
C LEU A 48 0.23 -17.65 27.99
N GLN A 49 0.30 -18.96 27.78
CA GLN A 49 0.64 -19.55 26.48
C GLN A 49 -0.40 -19.21 25.41
N GLN A 50 -1.69 -19.31 25.73
CA GLN A 50 -2.77 -18.88 24.82
C GLN A 50 -2.68 -17.39 24.51
N SER A 51 -2.37 -16.56 25.50
CA SER A 51 -2.17 -15.11 25.31
C SER A 51 -0.99 -14.80 24.40
N ILE A 52 0.15 -15.49 24.55
CA ILE A 52 1.32 -15.34 23.68
C ILE A 52 0.98 -15.77 22.24
N GLU A 53 0.30 -16.91 22.06
CA GLU A 53 -0.10 -17.38 20.74
C GLU A 53 -1.13 -16.44 20.08
N ALA A 54 -2.06 -15.90 20.85
CA ALA A 54 -3.00 -14.88 20.38
C ALA A 54 -2.26 -13.61 19.94
N ASN A 55 -1.31 -13.11 20.74
CA ASN A 55 -0.50 -11.95 20.40
C ASN A 55 0.33 -12.18 19.12
N GLN A 56 0.97 -13.35 18.97
CA GLN A 56 1.72 -13.68 17.75
C GLN A 56 0.82 -13.74 16.50
N LYS A 57 -0.41 -14.24 16.64
CA LYS A 57 -1.39 -14.24 15.54
C LYS A 57 -1.85 -12.82 15.20
N THR A 58 -2.10 -12.00 16.21
CA THR A 58 -2.48 -10.59 16.05
C THR A 58 -1.36 -9.79 15.39
N GLU A 59 -0.11 -9.98 15.79
CA GLU A 59 1.06 -9.31 15.20
C GLU A 59 1.21 -9.67 13.72
N LYS A 60 1.12 -10.96 13.37
CA LYS A 60 1.12 -11.40 11.97
C LYS A 60 -0.04 -10.82 11.17
N ALA A 61 -1.24 -10.76 11.76
CA ALA A 61 -2.40 -10.17 11.11
C ALA A 61 -2.22 -8.66 10.87
N LEU A 62 -1.60 -7.96 11.83
CA LEU A 62 -1.28 -6.54 11.70
C LEU A 62 -0.27 -6.30 10.58
N GLU A 63 0.83 -7.05 10.54
CA GLU A 63 1.84 -6.97 9.47
C GLU A 63 1.21 -7.18 8.08
N LEU A 64 0.31 -8.17 7.96
CA LEU A 64 -0.38 -8.48 6.72
C LEU A 64 -1.38 -7.38 6.32
N THR A 65 -2.03 -6.77 7.31
CA THR A 65 -2.94 -5.63 7.11
C THR A 65 -2.18 -4.39 6.66
N GLU A 66 -1.05 -4.06 7.29
CA GLU A 66 -0.18 -2.95 6.89
C GLU A 66 0.36 -3.12 5.47
N LYS A 67 0.80 -4.35 5.13
CA LYS A 67 1.25 -4.73 3.79
C LYS A 67 0.13 -4.53 2.76
N THR A 68 -1.08 -5.00 3.06
CA THR A 68 -2.26 -4.88 2.18
C THR A 68 -2.70 -3.43 1.99
N LEU A 69 -2.70 -2.64 3.06
CA LEU A 69 -3.03 -1.22 3.00
C LEU A 69 -2.04 -0.46 2.10
N LYS A 70 -0.73 -0.72 2.28
CA LYS A 70 0.31 -0.09 1.47
C LYS A 70 0.19 -0.46 0.00
N LEU A 71 -0.08 -1.73 -0.31
CA LEU A 71 -0.31 -2.20 -1.67
C LEU A 71 -1.50 -1.46 -2.30
N THR A 72 -2.65 -1.45 -1.62
CA THR A 72 -3.88 -0.81 -2.10
C THR A 72 -3.68 0.68 -2.39
N VAL A 73 -3.01 1.40 -1.47
CA VAL A 73 -2.72 2.83 -1.66
C VAL A 73 -1.80 3.06 -2.86
N THR A 74 -0.78 2.21 -3.07
CA THR A 74 0.14 2.34 -4.20
C THR A 74 -0.52 1.99 -5.53
N GLU A 75 -1.38 0.97 -5.57
CA GLU A 75 -2.17 0.61 -6.75
C GLU A 75 -3.14 1.72 -7.14
N GLN A 76 -3.84 2.32 -6.16
CA GLN A 76 -4.74 3.44 -6.40
C GLN A 76 -3.98 4.65 -6.97
N LYS A 77 -2.82 5.01 -6.39
CA LYS A 77 -1.98 6.09 -6.93
C LYS A 77 -1.54 5.82 -8.36
N THR A 78 -1.19 4.57 -8.67
CA THR A 78 -0.80 4.15 -10.03
C THR A 78 -1.97 4.30 -11.00
N LYS A 79 -3.16 3.86 -10.59
CA LYS A 79 -4.38 3.97 -11.38
C LYS A 79 -4.73 5.43 -11.67
N ASP A 80 -4.70 6.29 -10.65
CA ASP A 80 -4.97 7.72 -10.78
C ASP A 80 -4.01 8.40 -11.78
N LEU A 81 -2.71 8.09 -11.71
CA LEU A 81 -1.73 8.63 -12.65
C LEU A 81 -1.96 8.14 -14.07
N LYS A 82 -2.25 6.84 -14.26
CA LYS A 82 -2.58 6.28 -15.58
C LYS A 82 -3.84 6.92 -16.17
N GLU A 83 -4.85 7.15 -15.33
CA GLU A 83 -6.09 7.81 -15.75
C GLU A 83 -5.85 9.26 -16.18
N ARG A 84 -5.06 10.03 -15.42
CA ARG A 84 -4.64 11.38 -15.82
C ARG A 84 -3.90 11.40 -17.15
N LEU A 85 -2.96 10.47 -17.32
CA LEU A 85 -2.20 10.34 -18.56
C LEU A 85 -3.12 10.05 -19.76
N ASN A 86 -3.99 9.06 -19.63
CA ASN A 86 -4.83 8.58 -20.72
C ASN A 86 -5.99 9.53 -21.06
N LEU A 87 -6.64 10.12 -20.06
CA LEU A 87 -7.82 10.97 -20.28
C LEU A 87 -7.45 12.41 -20.65
N PHE A 88 -6.28 12.89 -20.21
CA PHE A 88 -5.93 14.29 -20.35
C PHE A 88 -4.55 14.50 -21.00
N TYR A 89 -3.46 14.05 -20.38
CA TYR A 89 -2.12 14.48 -20.80
C TYR A 89 -1.73 13.98 -22.20
N TYR A 90 -1.90 12.70 -22.52
CA TYR A 90 -1.55 12.18 -23.85
C TYR A 90 -2.41 12.79 -24.96
N PRO A 91 -3.76 12.82 -24.88
CA PRO A 91 -4.56 13.42 -25.95
C PRO A 91 -4.26 14.90 -26.19
N VAL A 92 -4.00 15.67 -25.13
CA VAL A 92 -3.65 17.10 -25.26
C VAL A 92 -2.26 17.24 -25.87
N TYR A 93 -1.28 16.45 -25.43
CA TYR A 93 0.07 16.48 -25.98
C TYR A 93 0.12 16.05 -27.45
N ASP A 94 -0.62 15.01 -27.82
CA ASP A 94 -0.71 14.50 -29.19
C ASP A 94 -1.35 15.52 -30.14
N TYR A 95 -2.35 16.25 -29.66
CA TYR A 95 -2.93 17.37 -30.38
C TYR A 95 -1.92 18.49 -30.62
N GLN A 96 -1.19 18.92 -29.58
CA GLN A 96 -0.14 19.95 -29.70
C GLN A 96 1.01 19.52 -30.63
N ASN A 97 1.29 18.22 -30.73
CA ASN A 97 2.32 17.67 -31.61
C ASN A 97 1.83 17.30 -33.01
N SER A 98 0.56 17.50 -33.32
CA SER A 98 0.03 17.20 -34.65
C SER A 98 0.49 18.25 -35.67
N THR A 99 1.68 18.05 -36.24
CA THR A 99 2.10 18.75 -37.44
C THR A 99 1.16 18.38 -38.58
N ILE A 100 0.68 19.37 -39.33
CA ILE A 100 -0.17 19.21 -40.52
C ILE A 100 0.54 18.45 -41.67
N GLY A 101 1.79 18.03 -41.52
CA GLY A 101 2.54 17.29 -42.54
C GLY A 101 2.83 15.85 -42.12
N LEU A 102 2.44 14.91 -42.98
CA LEU A 102 2.89 13.51 -43.04
C LEU A 102 2.13 12.50 -42.13
N GLY A 103 0.87 12.25 -42.47
CA GLY A 103 0.49 10.89 -42.87
C GLY A 103 0.17 9.83 -41.82
N PHE A 104 0.05 10.13 -40.53
CA PHE A 104 -0.49 9.16 -39.55
C PHE A 104 -1.42 9.84 -38.53
N GLY A 105 -2.73 9.72 -38.78
CA GLY A 105 -3.82 10.17 -37.91
C GLY A 105 -4.68 11.27 -38.55
N ASN A 106 -5.99 11.04 -38.62
CA ASN A 106 -6.96 12.03 -39.07
C ASN A 106 -6.97 13.23 -38.09
N LEU A 107 -6.72 14.44 -38.59
CA LEU A 107 -6.73 15.66 -37.77
C LEU A 107 -8.08 15.87 -37.06
N ASN A 108 -9.16 15.36 -37.66
CA ASN A 108 -10.49 15.39 -37.05
C ASN A 108 -10.56 14.49 -35.80
N ASP A 109 -9.91 13.33 -35.81
CA ASP A 109 -9.87 12.41 -34.66
C ASP A 109 -9.05 13.03 -33.53
N LYS A 110 -7.88 13.61 -33.84
CA LYS A 110 -7.07 14.33 -32.84
C LYS A 110 -7.78 15.55 -32.26
N ARG A 111 -8.57 16.28 -33.05
CA ARG A 111 -9.43 17.37 -32.55
C ARG A 111 -10.53 16.84 -31.64
N ALA A 112 -11.17 15.73 -31.99
CA ALA A 112 -12.21 15.11 -31.17
C ALA A 112 -11.63 14.61 -29.83
N ASP A 113 -10.46 13.97 -29.85
CA ASP A 113 -9.77 13.51 -28.65
C ASP A 113 -9.29 14.67 -27.78
N PHE A 114 -8.76 15.75 -28.38
CA PHE A 114 -8.47 16.98 -27.65
C PHE A 114 -9.72 17.58 -26.99
N THR A 115 -10.83 17.66 -27.73
CA THR A 115 -12.10 18.21 -27.20
C THR A 115 -12.61 17.38 -26.03
N ARG A 116 -12.52 16.05 -26.14
CA ARG A 116 -12.84 15.13 -25.04
C ARG A 116 -11.91 15.37 -23.84
N ALA A 117 -10.60 15.46 -24.08
CA ALA A 117 -9.61 15.67 -23.03
C ALA A 117 -9.78 17.01 -22.29
N VAL A 118 -10.21 18.08 -22.96
CA VAL A 118 -10.52 19.37 -22.32
C VAL A 118 -11.70 19.26 -21.33
N SER A 119 -12.58 18.26 -21.47
CA SER A 119 -13.60 17.95 -20.46
C SER A 119 -12.99 17.42 -19.16
N PHE A 120 -11.80 16.83 -19.26
CA PHE A 120 -11.00 16.34 -18.14
C PHE A 120 -9.91 17.33 -17.69
N ARG A 121 -10.00 18.61 -18.07
CA ARG A 121 -9.00 19.63 -17.68
C ARG A 121 -8.80 19.80 -16.18
N TYR A 122 -9.74 19.36 -15.36
CA TYR A 122 -9.61 19.33 -13.90
C TYR A 122 -8.51 18.37 -13.41
N LEU A 123 -8.05 17.45 -14.27
CA LEU A 123 -6.92 16.56 -14.03
C LEU A 123 -5.56 17.24 -14.22
N ALA A 124 -5.52 18.42 -14.85
CA ALA A 124 -4.30 19.22 -14.99
C ALA A 124 -3.86 19.76 -13.62
N ILE A 125 -2.56 19.65 -13.34
CA ILE A 125 -1.96 20.16 -12.10
C ILE A 125 -0.93 21.25 -12.41
N GLY A 126 -0.69 22.12 -11.43
CA GLY A 126 0.34 23.16 -11.47
C GLY A 126 0.28 24.00 -12.76
N ASP A 127 1.46 24.21 -13.34
CA ASP A 127 1.67 25.05 -14.52
C ASP A 127 0.88 24.56 -15.74
N THR A 128 0.63 23.25 -15.87
CA THR A 128 -0.15 22.72 -17.00
C THR A 128 -1.55 23.29 -17.04
N LYS A 129 -2.17 23.55 -15.88
CA LYS A 129 -3.51 24.15 -15.82
C LYS A 129 -3.48 25.58 -16.35
N GLU A 130 -2.55 26.39 -15.87
CA GLU A 130 -2.42 27.80 -16.26
C GLU A 130 -2.10 27.93 -17.76
N LYS A 131 -1.13 27.14 -18.25
CA LYS A 131 -0.72 27.16 -19.66
C LYS A 131 -1.82 26.62 -20.58
N LEU A 132 -2.61 25.64 -20.13
CA LEU A 132 -3.78 25.17 -20.88
C LEU A 132 -4.84 26.27 -20.96
N GLU A 133 -5.16 26.95 -19.87
CA GLU A 133 -6.14 28.04 -19.85
C GLU A 133 -5.72 29.19 -20.78
N LYS A 134 -4.44 29.57 -20.77
CA LYS A 134 -3.87 30.56 -21.70
C LYS A 134 -4.00 30.12 -23.16
N PHE A 135 -3.67 28.86 -23.46
CA PHE A 135 -3.80 28.30 -24.81
C PHE A 135 -5.26 28.24 -25.31
N LEU A 136 -6.22 28.00 -24.40
CA LEU A 136 -7.64 27.92 -24.73
C LEU A 136 -8.30 29.30 -24.90
N ASP A 137 -7.73 30.36 -24.35
CA ASP A 137 -8.24 31.72 -24.55
C ASP A 137 -8.11 32.13 -26.02
N LYS A 138 -9.20 32.64 -26.60
CA LYS A 138 -9.31 32.96 -28.03
C LYS A 138 -8.34 34.05 -28.52
N LYS A 139 -7.62 34.70 -27.60
CA LYS A 139 -6.57 35.70 -27.87
C LYS A 139 -5.12 35.17 -27.74
N GLY A 140 -4.93 33.92 -27.30
CA GLY A 140 -3.62 33.33 -26.94
C GLY A 140 -3.21 32.12 -27.79
N LYS A 141 -3.54 32.10 -29.09
CA LYS A 141 -3.01 31.08 -30.02
C LYS A 141 -1.69 31.53 -30.63
N THR A 142 -0.77 32.02 -29.79
CA THR A 142 0.59 32.27 -30.28
C THR A 142 1.33 30.95 -30.36
N GLU A 143 2.32 30.90 -31.25
CA GLU A 143 3.25 29.75 -31.31
C GLU A 143 4.01 29.57 -29.98
N GLU A 144 4.25 30.68 -29.27
CA GLU A 144 4.86 30.69 -27.94
C GLU A 144 4.00 29.96 -26.92
N ASP A 145 2.71 30.29 -26.80
CA ASP A 145 1.77 29.64 -25.87
C ASP A 145 1.64 28.13 -26.14
N SER A 146 1.62 27.73 -27.42
CA SER A 146 1.60 26.32 -27.82
C SER A 146 2.89 25.60 -27.43
N ASN A 147 4.06 26.23 -27.65
CA ASN A 147 5.35 25.67 -27.28
C ASN A 147 5.53 25.55 -25.77
N GLU A 148 5.08 26.56 -25.00
CA GLU A 148 5.09 26.52 -23.54
C GLU A 148 4.21 25.39 -23.01
N LEU A 149 2.97 25.29 -23.49
CA LEU A 149 2.04 24.21 -23.13
C LEU A 149 2.63 22.83 -23.45
N LYS A 150 3.20 22.67 -24.65
CA LYS A 150 3.87 21.43 -25.07
C LYS A 150 5.03 21.06 -24.15
N LYS A 151 5.81 22.04 -23.69
CA LYS A 151 6.93 21.81 -22.77
C LYS A 151 6.45 21.35 -21.40
N VAL A 152 5.45 22.01 -20.81
CA VAL A 152 4.91 21.60 -19.49
C VAL A 152 4.21 20.25 -19.56
N LEU A 153 3.43 19.98 -20.61
CA LEU A 153 2.81 18.66 -20.83
C LEU A 153 3.85 17.55 -20.94
N LYS A 154 4.92 17.75 -21.71
CA LYS A 154 6.00 16.76 -21.84
C LYS A 154 6.65 16.46 -20.50
N ASN A 155 6.91 17.49 -19.71
CA ASN A 155 7.54 17.33 -18.39
C ASN A 155 6.61 16.58 -17.43
N ASP A 156 5.34 16.98 -17.35
CA ASP A 156 4.36 16.34 -16.47
C ASP A 156 4.09 14.88 -16.86
N ILE A 157 4.04 14.58 -18.17
CA ILE A 157 3.95 13.20 -18.67
C ILE A 157 5.12 12.37 -18.14
N LEU A 158 6.35 12.85 -18.33
CA LEU A 158 7.55 12.14 -17.87
C LEU A 158 7.56 11.96 -16.35
N VAL A 159 7.09 12.95 -15.58
CA VAL A 159 6.96 12.85 -14.12
C VAL A 159 5.96 11.76 -13.74
N CYS A 160 4.78 11.74 -14.38
CA CYS A 160 3.76 10.72 -14.12
C CYS A 160 4.24 9.32 -14.50
N GLU A 161 4.89 9.16 -15.65
CA GLU A 161 5.43 7.88 -16.12
C GLU A 161 6.51 7.34 -15.17
N LYS A 162 7.44 8.20 -14.72
CA LYS A 162 8.45 7.82 -13.73
C LYS A 162 7.82 7.41 -12.41
N ALA A 163 6.84 8.18 -11.91
CA ALA A 163 6.14 7.84 -10.68
C ALA A 163 5.41 6.49 -10.79
N ILE A 164 4.78 6.19 -11.94
CA ILE A 164 4.17 4.87 -12.20
C ILE A 164 5.22 3.76 -12.14
N GLN A 165 6.39 3.95 -12.76
CA GLN A 165 7.47 2.96 -12.73
C GLN A 165 8.01 2.74 -11.30
N GLU A 166 8.14 3.80 -10.50
CA GLU A 166 8.55 3.71 -9.10
C GLU A 166 7.50 2.99 -8.24
N TYR A 167 6.22 3.29 -8.43
CA TYR A 167 5.13 2.60 -7.75
C TYR A 167 5.04 1.13 -8.14
N GLN A 168 5.30 0.79 -9.40
CA GLN A 168 5.36 -0.61 -9.84
C GLN A 168 6.46 -1.38 -9.10
N LYS A 169 7.66 -0.80 -8.94
CA LYS A 169 8.75 -1.42 -8.15
C LYS A 169 8.35 -1.65 -6.68
N ILE A 170 7.57 -0.73 -6.11
CA ILE A 170 7.05 -0.87 -4.74
C ILE A 170 6.03 -2.00 -4.67
N ILE A 171 5.11 -2.09 -5.63
CA ILE A 171 4.12 -3.18 -5.74
C ILE A 171 4.84 -4.53 -5.86
N ASP A 172 5.81 -4.65 -6.77
CA ASP A 172 6.55 -5.90 -6.98
C ASP A 172 7.27 -6.35 -5.71
N LYS A 173 7.91 -5.41 -5.00
CA LYS A 173 8.56 -5.66 -3.70
C LYS A 173 7.58 -6.06 -2.60
N LEU A 174 6.35 -5.53 -2.63
CA LEU A 174 5.29 -5.91 -1.70
C LEU A 174 4.61 -7.22 -2.09
N ASN A 175 4.73 -7.71 -3.32
CA ASN A 175 4.15 -9.00 -3.71
C ASN A 175 5.12 -10.18 -3.53
N THR A 176 6.41 -9.88 -3.34
CA THR A 176 7.40 -10.87 -2.87
C THR A 176 7.28 -11.11 -1.37
#